data_AF-A0A644TVH3-F1
#
_entry.id   AF-A0A644TVH3-F1
#
_cell.length_a   1.000
_cell.length_b   1.000
_cell.length_c   1.000
_cell.angle_alpha   90.00
_cell.angle_beta   90.00
_cell.angle_gamma   90.00
#
_symmetry.space_group_name_H-M   'P 1'
#
loop_
_entity.id
_entity.type
_entity.pdbx_description
1 polymer ?
#
loop_
_entity_poly.entity_id
_entity_poly.type
_entity_poly.pdbx_seq_one_letter_code
_entity_poly.pdbx_strand_id
1 'polypeptide(L)'
;MALDWLYFHRQFLPFRRCGTRQGESRVGIGIWSVRMTRAVPPDPEKIIHERARLRILVYLASSPETEVGFPVLKQDLDMSAGNLSIQLKTLEEAGYIKLTKSFKGRKPYTGIRLSAQGEGALNRYLDEMESMLNAVREKNPGQAKE
;
A
#
# COMPACT_ATOMS: atom_id res chain seq x y z
N MET A 1 -28.09 -12.77 -18.44
CA MET A 1 -27.62 -12.11 -17.21
C MET A 1 -26.14 -12.38 -17.03
N ALA A 2 -25.32 -11.50 -17.61
CA ALA A 2 -23.90 -11.30 -17.34
C ALA A 2 -23.57 -9.98 -18.03
N LEU A 3 -23.95 -8.89 -17.38
CA LEU A 3 -23.68 -7.53 -17.82
C LEU A 3 -22.19 -7.24 -17.58
N ASP A 4 -21.47 -7.18 -18.69
CA ASP A 4 -20.42 -6.22 -19.02
C ASP A 4 -20.01 -5.25 -17.90
N TRP A 5 -18.85 -5.53 -17.30
CA TRP A 5 -18.13 -4.62 -16.40
C TRP A 5 -17.04 -3.82 -17.13
N LEU A 6 -17.16 -3.69 -18.47
CA LEU A 6 -16.15 -3.08 -19.35
C LEU A 6 -16.46 -1.64 -19.81
N TYR A 7 -17.27 -0.87 -19.08
CA TYR A 7 -17.58 0.53 -19.45
C TYR A 7 -17.80 1.43 -18.23
N PHE A 8 -16.71 1.97 -17.64
CA PHE A 8 -16.78 3.20 -16.84
C PHE A 8 -15.93 4.28 -17.51
N HIS A 9 -16.64 5.07 -18.33
CA HIS A 9 -16.36 6.34 -19.01
C HIS A 9 -15.00 7.03 -18.75
N ARG A 10 -14.17 7.33 -19.77
CA ARG A 10 -14.33 8.27 -20.93
C ARG A 10 -14.32 9.76 -20.51
N GLN A 11 -13.38 10.49 -21.15
CA GLN A 11 -13.53 11.88 -21.64
C GLN A 11 -13.14 13.04 -20.70
N PHE A 12 -11.90 13.52 -20.85
CA PHE A 12 -11.60 14.96 -20.74
C PHE A 12 -10.87 15.41 -22.02
N LEU A 13 -11.47 16.41 -22.68
CA LEU A 13 -11.05 17.01 -23.95
C LEU A 13 -9.82 17.93 -23.75
N PRO A 14 -8.94 18.08 -24.75
CA PRO A 14 -7.87 19.07 -24.69
C PRO A 14 -8.45 20.48 -24.90
N PHE A 15 -8.31 21.33 -23.88
CA PHE A 15 -8.67 22.74 -23.94
C PHE A 15 -7.75 23.48 -24.91
N ARG A 16 -8.34 24.13 -25.93
CA ARG A 16 -7.67 25.06 -26.84
C ARG A 16 -7.25 26.31 -26.06
N ARG A 17 -5.96 26.68 -26.12
CA ARG A 17 -5.45 27.95 -25.60
C ARG A 17 -5.34 28.95 -26.76
N CYS A 18 -6.09 30.06 -26.69
CA CYS A 18 -5.95 31.19 -27.59
C CYS A 18 -5.25 32.35 -26.84
N GLY A 19 -4.12 32.81 -27.40
CA GLY A 19 -3.52 34.14 -27.35
C GLY A 19 -3.31 34.87 -26.02
N THR A 20 -2.06 35.25 -25.74
CA THR A 20 -1.63 36.67 -25.72
C THR A 20 -0.11 36.79 -25.91
N ARG A 21 0.26 37.92 -26.50
CA ARG A 21 1.58 38.36 -26.96
C ARG A 21 2.17 39.31 -25.91
N GLN A 22 3.44 39.13 -25.56
CA GLN A 22 4.46 40.07 -25.01
C GLN A 22 5.44 39.19 -24.21
N GLY A 23 6.71 39.02 -24.59
CA GLY A 23 7.70 40.05 -24.80
C GLY A 23 8.34 40.35 -23.44
N GLU A 24 9.44 39.69 -23.09
CA GLU A 24 10.43 40.21 -22.13
C GLU A 24 11.78 39.47 -22.24
N SER A 25 12.77 40.28 -22.57
CA SER A 25 14.24 40.20 -22.48
C SER A 25 15.03 38.91 -22.16
N ARG A 26 16.10 38.76 -22.96
CA ARG A 26 17.36 38.06 -22.68
C ARG A 26 17.88 38.35 -21.26
N VAL A 27 18.21 37.33 -20.45
CA VAL A 27 19.50 37.21 -19.72
C VAL A 27 19.72 35.74 -19.30
N GLY A 28 20.92 35.20 -19.54
CA GLY A 28 21.52 34.17 -18.71
C GLY A 28 21.39 32.73 -19.19
N ILE A 29 22.40 32.26 -19.93
CA ILE A 29 22.73 30.83 -20.04
C ILE A 29 23.32 30.42 -18.67
N GLY A 30 22.44 30.26 -17.69
CA GLY A 30 22.75 29.53 -16.47
C GLY A 30 22.52 28.06 -16.75
N ILE A 31 23.57 27.25 -16.61
CA ILE A 31 23.49 25.80 -16.66
C ILE A 31 22.62 25.39 -15.47
N TRP A 32 21.32 25.23 -15.69
CA TRP A 32 20.44 24.61 -14.71
C TRP A 32 20.85 23.15 -14.66
N SER A 33 21.74 22.81 -13.73
CA SER A 33 21.94 21.42 -13.33
C SER A 33 20.59 20.94 -12.81
N VAL A 34 19.79 20.36 -13.70
CA VAL A 34 18.61 19.60 -13.33
C VAL A 34 19.17 18.44 -12.53
N ARG A 35 19.15 18.59 -11.21
CA ARG A 35 19.38 17.51 -10.28
C ARG A 35 18.30 16.50 -10.61
N MET A 36 18.68 15.48 -11.36
CA MET A 36 17.86 14.34 -11.66
C MET A 36 17.45 13.77 -10.31
N THR A 37 16.23 14.06 -9.86
CA THR A 37 15.65 13.45 -8.68
C THR A 37 15.63 11.97 -9.00
N ARG A 38 16.60 11.24 -8.48
CA ARG A 38 16.48 9.79 -8.33
C ARG A 38 15.11 9.60 -7.67
N ALA A 39 14.21 8.93 -8.36
CA ALA A 39 12.95 8.53 -7.75
C ALA A 39 13.34 7.78 -6.47
N VAL A 40 13.09 8.40 -5.33
CA VAL A 40 13.23 7.73 -4.04
C VAL A 40 12.16 6.64 -4.08
N PRO A 41 12.53 5.34 -4.08
CA PRO A 41 11.53 4.29 -4.00
C PRO A 41 10.66 4.61 -2.78
N PRO A 42 9.33 4.54 -2.89
CA PRO A 42 8.45 4.93 -1.81
C PRO A 42 8.89 4.23 -0.53
N ASP A 43 9.08 5.02 0.53
CA ASP A 43 9.51 4.49 1.82
C ASP A 43 8.60 3.31 2.17
N PRO A 44 9.13 2.08 2.37
CA PRO A 44 8.31 0.89 2.60
C PRO A 44 7.35 1.07 3.79
N GLU A 45 7.75 1.92 4.74
CA GLU A 45 6.95 2.44 5.86
C GLU A 45 5.61 3.05 5.41
N LYS A 46 5.58 3.83 4.32
CA LYS A 46 4.35 4.49 3.83
C LYS A 46 3.32 3.49 3.31
N ILE A 47 3.79 2.37 2.74
CA ILE A 47 2.89 1.32 2.30
C ILE A 47 2.32 0.61 3.54
N ILE A 48 3.12 0.25 4.53
CA ILE A 48 2.59 -0.51 5.68
C ILE A 48 1.69 0.33 6.60
N HIS A 49 1.94 1.64 6.72
CA HIS A 49 1.29 2.53 7.71
C HIS A 49 -0.25 2.64 7.62
N GLU A 50 -0.88 2.19 6.53
CA GLU A 50 -2.34 2.15 6.47
C GLU A 50 -2.90 0.99 7.30
N ARG A 51 -3.92 1.29 8.12
CA ARG A 51 -4.49 0.38 9.12
C ARG A 51 -4.89 -0.98 8.55
N ALA A 52 -5.59 -1.03 7.42
CA ALA A 52 -6.04 -2.29 6.84
C ALA A 52 -4.88 -3.16 6.36
N ARG A 53 -3.87 -2.58 5.71
CA ARG A 53 -2.66 -3.30 5.28
C ARG A 53 -1.87 -3.85 6.46
N LEU A 54 -1.67 -3.06 7.51
CA LEU A 54 -1.01 -3.52 8.72
C LEU A 54 -1.78 -4.70 9.36
N ARG A 55 -3.10 -4.61 9.47
CA ARG A 55 -3.93 -5.71 9.99
C ARG A 55 -3.77 -6.99 9.17
N ILE A 56 -3.74 -6.89 7.84
CA ILE A 56 -3.53 -8.05 6.95
C ILE A 56 -2.16 -8.67 7.20
N LEU A 57 -1.08 -7.88 7.21
CA LEU A 57 0.27 -8.39 7.39
C LEU A 57 0.47 -9.04 8.77
N VAL A 58 -0.02 -8.40 9.84
CA VAL A 58 0.04 -8.96 11.20
C VAL A 58 -0.75 -10.26 11.33
N TYR A 59 -1.95 -10.32 10.72
CA TYR A 59 -2.73 -11.56 10.71
C TYR A 59 -1.97 -12.68 10.00
N LEU A 60 -1.42 -12.41 8.82
CA LEU A 60 -0.67 -13.42 8.06
C LEU A 60 0.60 -13.87 8.79
N ALA A 61 1.28 -12.96 9.51
CA ALA A 61 2.47 -13.28 10.29
C ALA A 61 2.17 -14.08 11.57
N SER A 62 0.99 -13.89 12.18
CA SER A 62 0.57 -14.59 13.40
C SER A 62 -0.21 -15.88 13.14
N SER A 63 -0.67 -16.09 11.90
CA SER A 63 -1.36 -17.31 11.51
C SER A 63 -0.39 -18.51 11.50
N PRO A 64 -0.79 -19.68 12.04
CA PRO A 64 0.00 -20.90 11.92
C PRO A 64 -0.01 -21.47 10.49
N GLU A 65 -0.96 -21.05 9.65
CA GLU A 65 -1.08 -21.51 8.27
C GLU A 65 -0.17 -20.74 7.32
N THR A 66 0.55 -21.45 6.44
CA THR A 66 1.43 -20.83 5.42
C THR A 66 0.65 -20.10 4.32
N GLU A 67 -0.66 -20.34 4.18
CA GLU A 67 -1.51 -19.69 3.19
C GLU A 67 -2.95 -19.61 3.70
N VAL A 68 -3.50 -18.41 3.72
CA VAL A 68 -4.85 -18.14 4.24
C VAL A 68 -5.79 -17.81 3.08
N GLY A 69 -7.03 -18.28 3.14
CA GLY A 69 -8.03 -18.00 2.11
C GLY A 69 -8.62 -16.59 2.21
N PHE A 70 -8.95 -15.98 1.08
CA PHE A 70 -9.64 -14.68 1.03
C PHE A 70 -10.89 -14.60 1.93
N PRO A 71 -11.80 -15.62 1.97
CA PRO A 71 -12.98 -15.55 2.82
C PRO A 71 -12.65 -15.49 4.31
N VAL A 72 -11.56 -16.15 4.74
CA VAL A 72 -11.10 -16.18 6.13
C VAL A 72 -10.61 -14.79 6.53
N LEU A 73 -9.70 -14.20 5.74
CA LEU A 73 -9.23 -12.82 5.99
C LEU A 73 -10.37 -11.81 6.02
N LYS A 74 -11.34 -11.94 5.10
CA LYS A 74 -12.51 -11.07 5.05
C LYS A 74 -13.31 -11.13 6.35
N GLN A 75 -13.52 -12.33 6.88
CA GLN A 75 -14.28 -12.57 8.10
C GLN A 75 -13.50 -12.11 9.34
N ASP A 76 -12.26 -12.58 9.50
CA ASP A 76 -11.48 -12.35 10.72
C ASP A 76 -11.03 -10.90 10.88
N LEU A 77 -10.84 -10.19 9.76
CA LEU A 77 -10.50 -8.77 9.78
C LEU A 77 -11.73 -7.85 9.72
N ASP A 78 -12.94 -8.40 9.61
CA ASP A 78 -14.20 -7.66 9.43
C ASP A 78 -14.08 -6.59 8.33
N MET A 79 -13.66 -7.03 7.14
CA MET A 79 -13.46 -6.15 5.98
C MET A 79 -14.47 -6.45 4.89
N SER A 80 -14.92 -5.39 4.19
CA SER A 80 -15.66 -5.57 2.95
C SER A 80 -14.76 -6.22 1.88
N ALA A 81 -15.35 -7.01 0.98
CA ALA A 81 -14.59 -7.68 -0.08
C ALA A 81 -13.85 -6.69 -0.99
N GLY A 82 -14.46 -5.52 -1.26
CA GLY A 82 -13.85 -4.46 -2.06
C GLY A 82 -12.63 -3.85 -1.37
N ASN A 83 -12.73 -3.52 -0.08
CA ASN A 83 -11.59 -3.01 0.69
C ASN A 83 -10.45 -4.03 0.71
N LEU A 84 -10.75 -5.27 1.10
CA LEU A 84 -9.74 -6.33 1.16
C LEU A 84 -9.07 -6.54 -0.20
N SER A 85 -9.82 -6.57 -1.30
CA SER A 85 -9.25 -6.76 -2.64
C SER A 85 -8.29 -5.64 -3.05
N ILE A 86 -8.61 -4.38 -2.72
CA ILE A 86 -7.74 -3.24 -3.04
C ILE A 86 -6.45 -3.33 -2.23
N GLN A 87 -6.54 -3.58 -0.92
CA GLN A 87 -5.36 -3.68 -0.07
C GLN A 87 -4.46 -4.86 -0.45
N LEU A 88 -5.05 -6.03 -0.75
CA LEU A 88 -4.28 -7.19 -1.19
C LEU A 88 -3.54 -6.92 -2.50
N LYS A 89 -4.18 -6.24 -3.46
CA LYS A 89 -3.52 -5.85 -4.71
C LYS A 89 -2.33 -4.93 -4.45
N THR A 90 -2.49 -3.91 -3.62
CA THR A 90 -1.39 -2.99 -3.27
C THR A 90 -0.25 -3.72 -2.55
N LEU A 91 -0.56 -4.64 -1.63
CA LEU A 91 0.45 -5.43 -0.93
C LEU A 91 1.18 -6.42 -1.86
N GLU A 92 0.47 -6.99 -2.85
CA GLU A 92 1.06 -7.87 -3.86
C GLU A 92 1.98 -7.09 -4.80
N GLU A 93 1.56 -5.91 -5.28
CA GLU A 93 2.37 -5.01 -6.11
C GLU A 93 3.63 -4.53 -5.38
N ALA A 94 3.55 -4.35 -4.06
CA ALA A 94 4.70 -4.05 -3.21
C ALA A 94 5.61 -5.26 -2.91
N GLY A 95 5.20 -6.47 -3.30
CA GLY A 95 5.93 -7.71 -3.07
C GLY A 95 5.82 -8.27 -1.65
N TYR A 96 4.95 -7.73 -0.79
CA TYR A 96 4.81 -8.16 0.61
C TYR A 96 3.99 -9.42 0.78
N ILE A 97 3.10 -9.72 -0.17
CA ILE A 97 2.31 -10.94 -0.18
C ILE A 97 2.37 -11.61 -1.55
N LYS A 98 1.97 -12.88 -1.60
CA LYS A 98 1.73 -13.63 -2.83
C LYS A 98 0.27 -14.08 -2.87
N LEU A 99 -0.43 -13.78 -3.97
CA LEU A 99 -1.76 -14.32 -4.23
C LEU A 99 -1.66 -15.56 -5.12
N THR A 100 -2.32 -16.65 -4.71
CA THR A 100 -2.40 -17.88 -5.49
C THR A 100 -3.85 -18.17 -5.82
N LYS A 101 -4.18 -18.14 -7.12
CA LYS A 101 -5.51 -18.54 -7.60
C LYS A 101 -5.50 -20.03 -7.90
N SER A 102 -6.39 -20.77 -7.24
CA SER A 102 -6.54 -22.20 -7.42
C SER A 102 -8.03 -22.57 -7.37
N PHE A 103 -8.31 -23.87 -7.50
CA PHE A 103 -9.64 -24.41 -7.28
C PHE A 103 -9.58 -25.40 -6.13
N LYS A 104 -10.41 -25.18 -5.10
CA LYS A 104 -10.66 -26.19 -4.05
C LYS A 104 -11.96 -26.91 -4.42
N GLY A 105 -11.84 -28.07 -5.06
CA GLY A 105 -12.96 -28.78 -5.66
C GLY A 105 -13.52 -28.04 -6.88
N ARG A 106 -14.82 -27.72 -6.87
CA ARG A 106 -15.50 -26.96 -7.95
C ARG A 106 -15.58 -25.45 -7.70
N LYS A 107 -14.97 -24.95 -6.62
CA LYS A 107 -15.07 -23.53 -6.22
C LYS A 107 -13.71 -22.84 -6.42
N PRO A 108 -13.70 -21.62 -7.01
CA PRO A 108 -12.48 -20.82 -7.09
C PRO A 108 -12.02 -20.46 -5.68
N TYR A 109 -10.71 -20.50 -5.46
CA TYR A 109 -10.05 -20.19 -4.20
C TYR A 109 -8.89 -19.23 -4.46
N THR A 110 -8.80 -18.20 -3.63
CA THR A 110 -7.65 -17.30 -3.62
C THR A 110 -6.95 -17.49 -2.28
N GLY A 111 -5.75 -18.03 -2.34
CA GLY A 111 -4.83 -18.15 -1.23
C GLY A 111 -3.92 -16.93 -1.13
N ILE A 112 -3.63 -16.50 0.10
CA ILE A 112 -2.81 -15.35 0.43
C ILE A 112 -1.70 -15.81 1.35
N ARG A 113 -0.46 -15.52 0.99
CA ARG A 113 0.74 -15.87 1.76
C ARG A 113 1.60 -14.64 1.99
N LEU A 114 2.14 -14.49 3.21
CA LEU A 114 3.17 -13.51 3.52
C LEU A 114 4.48 -13.86 2.81
N SER A 115 5.12 -12.89 2.16
CA SER A 115 6.44 -13.09 1.54
C SER A 115 7.56 -12.81 2.56
N ALA A 116 8.76 -13.34 2.31
CA ALA A 116 9.94 -13.01 3.13
C ALA A 116 10.25 -11.50 3.12
N GLN A 117 9.98 -10.81 2.01
CA GLN A 117 10.12 -9.35 1.93
C GLN A 117 9.08 -8.64 2.80
N GLY A 118 7.83 -9.11 2.80
CA GLY A 118 6.76 -8.58 3.62
C GLY A 118 7.00 -8.79 5.10
N GLU A 119 7.50 -9.97 5.48
CA GLU A 119 7.90 -10.29 6.85
C GLU A 119 9.02 -9.37 7.34
N GLY A 120 10.10 -9.23 6.56
CA GLY A 120 11.18 -8.31 6.90
C GLY A 120 10.75 -6.84 6.95
N ALA A 121 9.80 -6.43 6.09
CA ALA A 121 9.26 -5.08 6.11
C ALA A 121 8.34 -4.83 7.31
N LEU A 122 7.52 -5.81 7.70
CA LEU A 122 6.69 -5.74 8.88
C LEU A 122 7.54 -5.61 10.15
N ASN A 123 8.59 -6.43 10.30
CA ASN A 123 9.46 -6.40 11.47
C ASN A 123 10.13 -5.02 11.64
N ARG A 124 10.71 -4.46 10.56
CA ARG A 124 11.29 -3.11 10.61
C ARG A 124 10.27 -2.05 11.04
N TYR A 125 9.05 -2.13 10.50
CA TYR A 125 7.98 -1.20 10.86
C TYR A 125 7.57 -1.33 12.34
N LEU A 126 7.50 -2.55 12.87
CA LEU A 126 7.22 -2.79 14.29
C LEU A 126 8.35 -2.25 15.18
N ASP A 127 9.62 -2.49 14.82
CA ASP A 127 10.79 -2.00 15.57
C ASP A 127 10.82 -0.46 15.65
N GLU A 128 10.53 0.20 14.53
CA GLU A 128 10.43 1.66 14.47
C GLU A 128 9.30 2.20 15.37
N MET A 129 8.13 1.57 15.33
CA MET A 129 7.02 1.93 16.22
C MET A 129 7.38 1.74 17.69
N GLU A 130 8.02 0.63 18.05
CA GLU A 130 8.44 0.36 19.42
C GLU A 130 9.44 1.42 19.91
N SER A 131 10.41 1.80 19.07
CA SER A 131 11.36 2.88 19.36
C SER A 131 10.65 4.22 19.63
N MET A 132 9.69 4.60 18.79
CA MET A 132 8.91 5.83 18.99
C MET A 132 8.07 5.79 20.27
N LEU A 133 7.43 4.65 20.56
CA LEU A 133 6.64 4.47 21.78
C LEU A 133 7.51 4.55 23.04
N ASN A 134 8.70 3.96 23.02
CA ASN A 134 9.65 4.01 24.13
C ASN A 134 10.14 5.45 24.37
N ALA A 135 10.48 6.19 23.31
CA ALA A 135 10.86 7.59 23.41
C ALA A 135 9.75 8.47 24.05
N VAL A 136 8.48 8.19 23.74
CA VAL A 136 7.34 8.90 24.35
C VAL A 136 7.15 8.50 25.82
N ARG A 137 7.33 7.22 26.18
CA ARG A 137 7.21 6.72 27.55
C ARG A 137 8.31 7.24 28.47
N GLU A 138 9.55 7.28 27.99
CA GLU A 138 10.69 7.84 28.73
C GLU A 138 10.46 9.32 29.07
N LYS A 139 9.81 10.06 28.18
CA LYS A 139 9.45 11.46 28.39
C LYS A 139 8.24 11.65 29.33
N ASN A 140 7.42 10.61 29.54
CA ASN A 140 6.20 10.63 30.35
C ASN A 140 6.16 9.49 31.39
N PRO A 141 7.08 9.45 32.38
CA PRO A 141 7.21 8.31 33.30
C PRO A 141 6.00 8.08 34.24
N GLY A 142 5.04 9.02 34.30
CA GLY A 142 3.94 9.03 35.28
C GLY A 142 2.59 8.47 34.83
N GLN A 143 2.48 7.82 33.67
CA GLN A 143 1.19 7.30 33.13
C GLN A 143 1.14 5.77 33.05
N ALA A 144 2.16 5.06 33.52
CA ALA A 144 2.23 3.59 33.49
C ALA A 144 1.88 3.00 34.86
N LYS A 145 0.65 3.18 35.33
CA LYS A 145 0.02 2.41 36.43
C LYS A 145 -1.43 2.85 36.61
N GLU A 146 -2.36 2.06 36.09
CA GLU A 146 -3.67 1.83 36.70
C GLU A 146 -4.16 0.43 36.31
#